data_AF-A0A386PVM7-F1
#
_entry.id   AF-A0A386PVM7-F1
#
_cell.length_a   1.000
_cell.length_b   1.000
_cell.length_c   1.000
_cell.angle_alpha   90.00
_cell.angle_beta   90.00
_cell.angle_gamma   90.00
#
_symmetry.space_group_name_H-M   'P 1'
#
loop_
_entity.id
_entity.type
_entity.pdbx_description
1 polymer ?
#
loop_
_entity_poly.entity_id
_entity_poly.type
_entity_poly.pdbx_seq_one_letter_code
_entity_poly.pdbx_strand_id
1 'polypeptide(L)'
;MMKNKTILIMMLLRIHGIGGQTVQKIMKQVRRVDKAVDNWEFLEKSNLPRVKQAIMGGKLSEIIWKQIHQEVLSEIKQANDLKIEIISYQDDKYPQRLLKLKKSLQFYT
;
A
#
# COMPACT_ATOMS: atom_id res chain seq x y z
N MET A 1 3.47 10.51 15.26
CA MET A 1 2.54 9.65 14.49
C MET A 1 3.35 8.56 13.84
N MET A 2 2.96 7.29 13.97
CA MET A 2 3.68 6.17 13.34
C MET A 2 3.62 6.34 11.82
N LYS A 3 4.78 6.38 11.16
CA LYS A 3 4.90 6.43 9.70
C LYS A 3 5.84 5.31 9.29
N ASN A 4 5.31 4.30 8.63
CA ASN A 4 6.10 3.13 8.23
C ASN A 4 5.59 2.53 6.92
N LYS A 5 6.30 1.51 6.45
CA LYS A 5 6.02 0.83 5.18
C LYS A 5 4.64 0.17 5.20
N THR A 6 4.24 -0.42 6.33
CA THR A 6 2.94 -1.07 6.50
C THR A 6 1.79 -0.10 6.31
N ILE A 7 1.85 1.09 6.93
CA ILE A 7 0.85 2.14 6.74
C ILE A 7 0.74 2.52 5.27
N LEU A 8 1.86 2.81 4.61
CA LEU A 8 1.84 3.18 3.19
C LEU A 8 1.27 2.06 2.31
N ILE A 9 1.62 0.80 2.59
CA ILE A 9 1.08 -0.37 1.87
C ILE A 9 -0.44 -0.46 2.05
N MET A 10 -0.95 -0.33 3.27
CA MET A 10 -2.39 -0.36 3.55
C MET A 10 -3.11 0.80 2.86
N MET A 11 -2.55 2.02 2.93
CA MET A 11 -3.11 3.19 2.26
C MET A 11 -3.21 2.97 0.74
N LEU A 12 -2.15 2.45 0.12
CA LEU A 12 -2.15 2.15 -1.32
C LEU A 12 -3.15 1.06 -1.71
N LEU A 13 -3.32 0.02 -0.88
CA LEU A 13 -4.31 -1.04 -1.11
C LEU A 13 -5.76 -0.56 -0.98
N ARG A 14 -5.99 0.54 -0.25
CA ARG A 14 -7.31 1.15 -0.09
C ARG A 14 -7.77 1.89 -1.34
N ILE A 15 -6.84 2.32 -2.20
CA ILE A 15 -7.17 2.97 -3.46
C ILE A 15 -7.78 1.94 -4.40
N HIS A 16 -9.05 2.14 -4.75
CA HIS A 16 -9.75 1.24 -5.65
C HIS A 16 -9.04 1.12 -7.02
N GLY A 17 -8.73 -0.12 -7.41
CA GLY A 17 -7.98 -0.43 -8.64
C GLY A 17 -6.46 -0.60 -8.42
N ILE A 18 -5.95 -0.33 -7.21
CA ILE A 18 -4.56 -0.61 -6.82
C ILE A 18 -4.49 -1.91 -6.03
N GLY A 19 -4.15 -3.00 -6.71
CA GLY A 19 -3.88 -4.30 -6.09
C GLY A 19 -2.42 -4.49 -5.68
N GLY A 20 -2.14 -5.61 -5.00
CA GLY A 20 -0.82 -5.90 -4.43
C GLY A 20 0.35 -5.89 -5.43
N GLN A 21 0.14 -6.23 -6.71
CA GLN A 21 1.19 -6.12 -7.73
C GLN A 21 1.58 -4.67 -8.02
N THR A 22 0.60 -3.78 -8.09
CA THR A 22 0.81 -2.34 -8.29
C THR A 22 1.50 -1.75 -7.06
N VAL A 23 1.05 -2.11 -5.85
CA VAL A 23 1.70 -1.69 -4.60
C VAL A 23 3.17 -2.10 -4.57
N GLN A 24 3.50 -3.34 -4.93
CA GLN A 24 4.90 -3.78 -5.01
C GLN A 24 5.73 -2.96 -6.00
N LYS A 25 5.17 -2.61 -7.16
CA LYS A 25 5.85 -1.75 -8.15
C LYS A 25 6.09 -0.33 -7.61
N ILE A 26 5.09 0.24 -6.94
CA ILE A 26 5.19 1.55 -6.28
C ILE A 26 6.27 1.52 -5.19
N MET A 27 6.21 0.53 -4.28
CA MET A 27 7.13 0.42 -3.14
C MET A 27 8.59 0.21 -3.55
N LYS A 28 8.86 -0.32 -4.76
CA LYS A 28 10.23 -0.38 -5.32
C LYS A 28 10.79 1.00 -5.70
N GLN A 29 9.93 1.99 -5.94
CA GLN A 29 10.31 3.34 -6.35
C GLN A 29 10.34 4.32 -5.17
N VAL A 30 9.63 4.02 -4.08
CA VAL A 30 9.57 4.87 -2.88
C VAL A 30 10.87 4.78 -2.09
N ARG A 31 11.62 5.89 -2.04
CA ARG A 31 12.84 6.01 -1.21
C ARG A 31 12.55 6.55 0.20
N ARG A 32 11.58 7.45 0.34
CA ARG A 32 11.24 8.13 1.60
C ARG A 32 9.79 7.86 1.97
N VAL A 33 9.59 6.85 2.82
CA VAL A 33 8.27 6.35 3.20
C VAL A 33 7.49 7.40 3.98
N ASP A 34 8.13 8.04 4.95
CA ASP A 34 7.56 9.09 5.78
C ASP A 34 7.00 10.26 4.95
N LYS A 35 7.70 10.65 3.88
CA LYS A 35 7.19 11.65 2.92
C LYS A 35 6.02 11.13 2.07
N ALA A 36 6.09 9.88 1.65
CA ALA A 36 5.04 9.26 0.82
C ALA A 36 3.74 9.01 1.62
N VAL A 37 3.84 8.81 2.93
CA VAL A 37 2.65 8.73 3.81
C VAL A 37 1.97 10.09 3.93
N ASP A 38 2.73 11.18 4.03
CA ASP A 38 2.18 12.53 4.20
C ASP A 38 1.55 13.10 2.93
N ASN A 39 2.03 12.68 1.76
CA ASN A 39 1.71 13.31 0.50
C ASN A 39 1.68 12.28 -0.63
N TRP A 40 0.64 12.31 -1.46
CA TRP A 40 0.43 11.39 -2.58
C TRP A 40 1.08 11.83 -3.90
N GLU A 41 1.67 13.03 -4.02
CA GLU A 41 2.30 13.59 -5.24
C GLU A 41 3.33 12.65 -5.90
N PHE A 42 3.98 11.77 -5.13
CA PHE A 42 4.88 10.77 -5.70
C PHE A 42 4.17 9.81 -6.66
N LEU A 43 2.86 9.65 -6.51
CA LEU A 43 2.00 8.85 -7.39
C LEU A 43 1.69 9.57 -8.72
N GLU A 44 1.70 10.91 -8.75
CA GLU A 44 1.54 11.67 -10.00
C GLU A 44 2.69 11.41 -10.97
N LYS A 45 3.91 11.24 -10.42
CA LYS A 45 5.12 10.91 -11.17
C LYS A 45 5.17 9.44 -11.59
N SER A 46 4.18 8.64 -11.20
CA SER A 46 4.14 7.21 -11.53
C SER A 46 3.75 6.98 -12.98
N ASN A 47 4.53 6.17 -13.67
CA ASN A 47 4.19 5.69 -15.02
C ASN A 47 3.26 4.46 -15.01
N LEU A 48 2.73 4.07 -13.85
CA LEU A 48 1.85 2.90 -13.74
C LEU A 48 0.43 3.26 -14.22
N PRO A 49 -0.13 2.58 -15.25
CA PRO A 49 -1.44 2.92 -15.80
C PRO A 49 -2.57 2.90 -14.76
N ARG A 50 -2.54 1.94 -13.83
CA ARG A 50 -3.53 1.83 -12.75
C ARG A 50 -3.52 3.04 -11.80
N VAL A 51 -2.36 3.63 -11.56
CA VAL A 51 -2.22 4.84 -10.72
C VAL A 51 -2.78 6.04 -11.46
N LYS A 52 -2.43 6.22 -12.74
CA LYS A 52 -2.99 7.28 -13.59
C LYS A 52 -4.51 7.20 -13.67
N GLN A 53 -5.06 6.01 -13.86
CA GLN A 53 -6.51 5.78 -13.86
C GLN A 53 -7.17 6.15 -12.52
N ALA A 54 -6.54 5.84 -11.39
CA ALA A 54 -7.07 6.22 -10.07
C ALA A 54 -7.10 7.75 -9.88
N ILE A 55 -6.06 8.45 -10.34
CA ILE A 55 -5.99 9.92 -10.30
C ILE A 55 -7.06 10.53 -11.21
N MET A 56 -7.09 10.14 -12.48
CA MET A 56 -8.04 10.68 -13.46
C MET A 56 -9.49 10.37 -13.10
N GLY A 57 -9.74 9.23 -12.46
CA GLY A 57 -11.06 8.84 -11.98
C GLY A 57 -11.50 9.49 -10.67
N GLY A 58 -10.72 10.45 -10.13
CA GLY A 58 -11.04 11.14 -8.88
C GLY A 58 -10.96 10.25 -7.63
N LYS A 59 -10.35 9.06 -7.75
CA LYS A 59 -10.19 8.09 -6.64
C LYS A 59 -8.95 8.36 -5.80
N LEU A 60 -8.16 9.35 -6.21
CA LEU A 60 -6.99 9.84 -5.49
C LEU A 60 -6.97 11.36 -5.57
N SER A 61 -6.96 11.97 -4.39
CA SER A 61 -6.81 13.41 -4.18
C SER A 61 -6.20 13.63 -2.80
N GLU A 62 -5.78 14.85 -2.50
CA GLU A 62 -5.21 15.19 -1.20
C GLU A 62 -6.19 14.91 -0.04
N ILE A 63 -7.47 15.19 -0.25
CA ILE A 63 -8.53 14.97 0.73
C ILE A 63 -8.72 13.46 0.96
N ILE A 64 -8.82 12.69 -0.13
CA ILE A 64 -8.98 11.23 -0.07
C ILE A 64 -7.76 10.59 0.59
N TRP A 65 -6.55 11.06 0.27
CA TRP A 65 -5.32 10.52 0.84
C TRP A 65 -5.25 10.72 2.36
N LYS A 66 -5.60 11.90 2.85
CA LYS A 66 -5.70 12.20 4.29
C LYS A 66 -6.78 11.36 4.97
N GLN A 67 -7.93 11.19 4.33
CA GLN A 67 -9.00 10.34 4.85
C GLN A 67 -8.53 8.89 4.99
N ILE A 68 -7.97 8.31 3.93
CA ILE A 68 -7.41 6.96 3.94
C ILE A 68 -6.35 6.80 5.04
N HIS A 69 -5.49 7.80 5.23
CA HIS A 69 -4.49 7.77 6.29
C HIS A 69 -5.14 7.65 7.68
N GLN A 70 -6.16 8.46 7.97
CA GLN A 70 -6.88 8.40 9.26
C GLN A 70 -7.60 7.06 9.45
N GLU A 71 -8.24 6.53 8.40
CA GLU A 71 -8.87 5.20 8.42
C GLU A 71 -7.85 4.10 8.76
N VAL A 72 -6.70 4.09 8.10
CA VAL A 72 -5.63 3.11 8.34
C VAL A 72 -5.07 3.21 9.76
N LEU A 73 -4.90 4.43 10.30
CA LEU A 73 -4.45 4.60 11.68
C LEU A 73 -5.48 4.07 12.68
N SER A 74 -6.77 4.29 12.41
CA SER A 74 -7.87 3.74 13.22
C SER A 74 -7.88 2.22 13.17
N GLU A 75 -7.73 1.62 12.00
CA GLU A 75 -7.71 0.16 11.81
C GLU A 75 -6.50 -0.48 12.51
N ILE A 76 -5.31 0.13 12.43
CA ILE A 76 -4.13 -0.34 13.16
C ILE A 76 -4.35 -0.27 14.67
N LYS A 77 -4.96 0.81 15.16
CA LYS A 77 -5.31 0.93 16.58
C LYS A 77 -6.27 -0.18 17.01
N GLN A 78 -7.33 -0.42 16.24
CA GLN A 78 -8.29 -1.50 16.51
C GLN A 78 -7.61 -2.87 16.49
N ALA A 79 -6.72 -3.13 15.53
CA ALA A 79 -5.97 -4.38 15.47
C ALA A 79 -5.09 -4.56 16.73
N ASN A 80 -4.41 -3.51 17.18
CA ASN A 80 -3.62 -3.54 18.42
C ASN A 80 -4.49 -3.80 19.65
N ASP A 81 -5.66 -3.15 19.76
CA ASP A 81 -6.62 -3.36 20.86
C ASP A 81 -7.11 -4.83 20.87
N LEU A 82 -7.24 -5.44 19.70
CA LEU A 82 -7.59 -6.86 19.50
C LEU A 82 -6.39 -7.81 19.57
N LYS A 83 -5.17 -7.31 19.85
CA LYS A 83 -3.92 -8.09 19.87
C LYS A 83 -3.61 -8.80 18.54
N ILE A 84 -4.01 -8.21 17.42
CA ILE A 84 -3.72 -8.67 16.06
C ILE A 84 -2.51 -7.92 15.52
N GLU A 85 -1.43 -8.65 15.21
CA GLU A 85 -0.23 -8.09 14.58
C GLU A 85 -0.42 -8.00 13.05
N ILE A 86 -0.37 -6.78 12.50
CA ILE A 86 -0.40 -6.56 11.05
C ILE A 86 1.04 -6.61 10.52
N ILE A 87 1.33 -7.62 9.70
CA ILE A 87 2.62 -7.78 9.04
C ILE A 87 2.51 -7.53 7.52
N SER A 88 3.49 -6.84 6.97
CA SER A 88 3.65 -6.57 5.55
C SER A 88 4.58 -7.61 4.90
N TYR A 89 4.52 -7.73 3.57
CA TYR A 89 5.44 -8.61 2.81
C TYR A 89 6.91 -8.17 2.86
N GLN A 90 7.20 -7.01 3.47
CA GLN A 90 8.55 -6.49 3.67
C GLN A 90 9.09 -6.81 5.07
N ASP A 91 8.28 -7.38 5.96
CA ASP A 91 8.69 -7.77 7.30
C ASP A 91 9.33 -9.16 7.30
N ASP A 92 10.38 -9.35 8.10
CA ASP A 92 11.14 -10.62 8.17
C ASP A 92 10.27 -11.80 8.63
N LYS A 93 9.28 -11.51 9.46
CA LYS A 93 8.31 -12.50 9.97
C LYS A 93 7.27 -12.93 8.91
N TYR A 94 7.22 -12.27 7.75
CA TYR A 94 6.22 -12.61 6.73
C TYR A 94 6.44 -14.03 6.20
N PRO A 95 5.39 -14.89 6.13
CA PRO A 95 5.54 -16.26 5.69
C PRO A 95 6.13 -16.39 4.28
N GLN A 96 7.35 -16.95 4.20
CA GLN A 96 8.12 -17.02 2.95
C GLN A 96 7.44 -17.85 1.85
N ARG A 97 6.60 -18.82 2.22
CA ARG A 97 5.81 -19.61 1.26
C ARG A 97 4.76 -18.74 0.55
N LEU A 98 4.11 -17.83 1.27
CA LEU A 98 3.15 -16.87 0.69
C LEU A 98 3.84 -15.90 -0.27
N LEU A 99 5.05 -15.45 0.07
CA LEU A 99 5.83 -14.57 -0.80
C LEU A 99 6.18 -15.24 -2.14
N LYS A 100 6.40 -16.57 -2.13
CA LYS A 100 6.82 -17.37 -3.30
C LYS A 100 5.67 -17.90 -4.16
N LEU A 101 4.44 -17.95 -3.63
CA LEU A 101 3.23 -18.43 -4.33
C LEU A 101 2.97 -17.72 -5.68
N LYS A 102 3.49 -16.50 -5.84
CA LYS A 102 3.40 -15.71 -7.08
C LYS A 102 4.14 -16.31 -8.29
N LYS A 103 5.09 -17.24 -8.07
CA LYS A 103 5.88 -17.86 -9.14
C LYS A 103 5.26 -19.16 -9.71
N SER A 104 4.39 -19.85 -8.98
CA SER A 104 3.91 -21.18 -9.39
C SER A 104 2.67 -21.17 -10.29
N LEU A 105 1.96 -20.04 -10.38
CA LEU A 105 0.77 -19.90 -11.24
C LEU A 105 1.11 -19.64 -12.72
N GLN A 106 2.39 -19.50 -13.08
CA GLN A 106 2.83 -19.35 -14.48
C GLN A 106 3.03 -20.69 -15.21
N PHE A 107 2.92 -21.83 -14.52
CA PHE A 107 3.12 -23.17 -15.11
C PHE A 107 1.81 -23.83 -15.57
N TYR A 108 0.68 -23.14 -15.52
CA TYR A 108 -0.65 -23.67 -15.90
C TYR A 108 -1.39 -22.79 -16.92
N THR A 109 -0.69 -21.92 -17.63
CA THR A 109 -1.20 -21.12 -18.77
C THR A 109 -0.24 -21.26 -19.94
#